data_AF-A0A969Q2P4-F1
#
_entry.id   AF-A0A969Q2P4-F1
#
_cell.length_a   1.000
_cell.length_b   1.000
_cell.length_c   1.000
_cell.angle_alpha   90.00
_cell.angle_beta   90.00
_cell.angle_gamma   90.00
#
_symmetry.space_group_name_H-M   'P 1'
#
loop_
_entity.id
_entity.type
_entity.pdbx_description
1 polymer ?
#
loop_
_entity_poly.entity_id
_entity_poly.type
_entity_poly.pdbx_seq_one_letter_code
_entity_poly.pdbx_strand_id
1 'polypeptide(L)'
;MGATVGLSPAGMRIGGVYTPPEQRGHGYASALTAALSQALLDDGLRFCTLNTDLKNPTSNKIYPAIGYYLVADQTMYEVEGQDHNE
;
A
#
# COMPACT_ATOMS: atom_id res chain seq x y z
N MET A 1 -9.77 6.57 8.21
CA MET A 1 -8.40 6.18 7.80
C MET A 1 -8.17 4.77 8.33
N GLY A 2 -7.80 3.81 7.48
CA GLY A 2 -7.58 2.43 7.92
C GLY A 2 -6.71 1.70 6.92
N ALA A 3 -5.63 1.08 7.40
CA ALA A 3 -4.75 0.27 6.58
C ALA A 3 -5.03 -1.22 6.83
N THR A 4 -5.22 -2.00 5.75
CA THR A 4 -5.39 -3.46 5.85
C THR A 4 -4.02 -4.14 5.89
N VAL A 5 -3.80 -4.98 6.91
CA VAL A 5 -2.53 -5.65 7.20
C VAL A 5 -2.51 -7.06 6.62
N GLY A 6 -1.53 -7.37 5.78
CA GLY A 6 -1.16 -8.74 5.41
C GLY A 6 0.21 -9.06 5.97
N LEU A 7 0.31 -10.02 6.90
CA LEU A 7 1.57 -10.42 7.54
C LEU A 7 2.31 -11.46 6.70
N SER A 8 3.59 -11.23 6.44
CA SER A 8 4.56 -12.26 6.11
C SER A 8 5.52 -12.41 7.30
N PRO A 9 6.20 -13.55 7.49
CA PRO A 9 7.05 -13.79 8.67
C PRO A 9 8.15 -12.74 8.92
N ALA A 10 8.47 -11.91 7.91
CA ALA A 10 9.53 -10.91 7.99
C ALA A 10 9.11 -9.52 7.46
N GLY A 11 7.83 -9.31 7.11
CA GLY A 11 7.42 -8.05 6.49
C GLY A 11 5.92 -7.85 6.45
N MET A 12 5.52 -6.59 6.31
CA MET A 12 4.12 -6.16 6.39
C MET A 12 3.66 -5.47 5.11
N ARG A 13 2.44 -5.80 4.66
CA ARG A 13 1.77 -5.05 3.60
C ARG A 13 1.00 -3.86 4.15
N ILE A 14 1.29 -2.66 3.65
CA ILE A 14 0.56 -1.42 3.88
C ILE A 14 -0.50 -1.27 2.78
N GLY A 15 -1.75 -1.04 3.18
CA GLY A 15 -2.87 -0.75 2.28
C GLY A 15 -3.73 0.39 2.80
N GLY A 16 -4.78 0.76 2.07
CA GLY A 16 -5.82 1.69 2.58
C GLY A 16 -5.40 3.14 2.81
N VAL A 17 -4.32 3.60 2.16
CA VAL A 17 -3.90 5.01 2.21
C VAL A 17 -4.89 5.84 1.38
N TYR A 18 -5.64 6.71 2.05
CA TYR A 18 -6.59 7.61 1.42
C TYR A 18 -6.36 9.05 1.88
N THR A 19 -6.23 9.96 0.91
CA THR A 19 -6.21 11.40 1.15
C THR A 19 -7.45 12.01 0.48
N PRO A 20 -8.35 12.67 1.24
CA PRO A 20 -9.49 13.38 0.69
C PRO A 20 -9.08 14.34 -0.45
N PRO A 21 -9.89 14.48 -1.51
CA PRO A 21 -9.55 15.32 -2.67
C PRO A 21 -9.07 16.73 -2.30
N GLU A 22 -9.70 17.34 -1.31
CA GLU A 22 -9.45 18.71 -0.84
C GLU A 22 -8.08 18.85 -0.16
N GLN A 23 -7.51 17.74 0.30
CA GLN A 23 -6.23 17.67 1.01
C GLN A 23 -5.10 17.10 0.14
N ARG A 24 -5.36 16.78 -1.13
CA ARG A 24 -4.32 16.28 -2.06
C ARG A 24 -3.30 17.37 -2.37
N GLY A 25 -2.10 16.95 -2.78
CA GLY A 25 -0.99 17.87 -3.09
C GLY A 25 -0.15 18.31 -1.88
N HIS A 26 -0.55 17.99 -0.66
CA HIS A 26 0.16 18.36 0.57
C HIS A 26 1.15 17.29 1.09
N GLY A 27 1.31 16.18 0.37
CA GLY A 27 2.26 15.12 0.76
C GLY A 27 1.81 14.21 1.90
N TYR A 28 0.55 14.29 2.38
CA TYR A 28 0.05 13.47 3.48
C TYR A 28 0.19 11.96 3.26
N ALA A 29 -0.13 11.48 2.06
CA ALA A 29 0.03 10.07 1.72
C ALA A 29 1.49 9.62 1.85
N SER A 30 2.43 10.43 1.36
CA SER A 30 3.87 10.15 1.45
C SER A 30 4.34 10.14 2.91
N ALA A 31 3.97 11.18 3.67
CA ALA A 31 4.39 11.33 5.07
C ALA A 31 3.83 10.21 5.96
N LEU A 32 2.54 9.87 5.80
CA LEU A 32 1.90 8.81 6.55
C LEU A 32 2.48 7.44 6.21
N THR A 33 2.71 7.16 4.93
CA THR A 33 3.31 5.89 4.50
C THR A 33 4.73 5.78 5.03
N ALA A 34 5.57 6.80 4.85
CA ALA A 34 6.96 6.79 5.31
C ALA A 34 7.07 6.61 6.83
N ALA A 35 6.26 7.35 7.61
CA ALA A 35 6.26 7.24 9.06
C ALA A 35 5.82 5.85 9.54
N LEU A 36 4.78 5.28 8.92
CA LEU A 36 4.32 3.94 9.26
C LEU A 36 5.37 2.88 8.89
N SER A 37 5.97 2.97 7.71
CA SER A 37 7.02 2.05 7.28
C SER A 37 8.22 2.10 8.21
N GLN A 38 8.66 3.29 8.63
CA GLN A 38 9.77 3.42 9.57
C GLN A 38 9.43 2.76 10.92
N ALA A 39 8.25 3.04 11.48
CA ALA A 39 7.83 2.43 12.74
C ALA A 39 7.79 0.88 12.67
N LEU A 40 7.36 0.33 11.54
CA LEU A 40 7.31 -1.10 11.30
C LEU A 40 8.71 -1.73 11.17
N LEU A 41 9.65 -1.03 10.53
CA LEU A 41 11.04 -1.46 10.45
C LEU A 41 11.74 -1.38 11.82
N ASP A 42 11.44 -0.33 12.60
CA ASP A 42 11.97 -0.16 13.95
C ASP A 42 11.46 -1.24 14.91
N ASP A 43 10.26 -1.79 14.68
CA ASP A 43 9.67 -2.92 15.41
C ASP A 43 10.27 -4.30 14.98
N GLY A 44 11.27 -4.29 14.09
CA GLY A 44 12.04 -5.46 13.71
C GLY A 44 11.58 -6.15 12.43
N LEU A 45 10.63 -5.58 11.69
CA LEU A 45 10.32 -6.07 10.34
C LEU A 45 11.45 -5.75 9.37
N ARG A 46 11.68 -6.64 8.41
CA ARG A 46 12.76 -6.51 7.43
C ARG A 46 12.35 -5.67 6.22
N PHE A 47 11.06 -5.63 5.92
CA PHE A 47 10.54 -4.90 4.77
C PHE A 47 9.05 -4.56 4.92
N CYS A 48 8.63 -3.51 4.21
CA CYS A 48 7.24 -3.16 4.01
C CYS A 48 6.89 -3.26 2.52
N THR A 49 5.71 -3.75 2.19
CA THR A 49 5.19 -3.81 0.82
C THR A 49 3.90 -3.01 0.69
N LEU A 50 3.53 -2.63 -0.52
CA LEU A 50 2.23 -2.03 -0.81
C LEU A 50 1.84 -2.36 -2.25
N ASN A 51 0.54 -2.29 -2.52
CA ASN A 51 0.02 -2.41 -3.87
C ASN A 51 -0.36 -1.01 -4.35
N THR A 52 0.05 -0.67 -5.56
CA THR A 52 -0.32 0.57 -6.24
C THR A 52 -0.86 0.25 -7.62
N ASP A 53 -1.83 1.04 -8.07
CA ASP A 53 -2.29 0.99 -9.45
C ASP A 53 -1.18 1.57 -10.35
N LEU A 54 -0.70 0.76 -11.30
CA LEU A 54 0.29 1.18 -12.30
C LEU A 54 -0.21 2.36 -13.15
N LYS A 55 -1.53 2.54 -13.27
CA LYS A 55 -2.15 3.67 -13.97
C LYS A 55 -2.18 4.96 -13.15
N ASN A 56 -1.79 4.94 -11.87
CA ASN A 56 -1.77 6.12 -11.01
C ASN A 56 -0.37 6.76 -10.96
N PRO A 57 -0.07 7.77 -11.82
CA PRO A 57 1.26 8.37 -11.91
C PRO A 57 1.67 9.12 -10.64
N THR A 58 0.71 9.53 -9.79
CA THR A 58 1.01 10.22 -8.53
C THR A 58 1.62 9.26 -7.53
N SER A 59 0.96 8.11 -7.30
CA SER A 59 1.45 7.06 -6.40
C SER A 59 2.81 6.51 -6.87
N ASN A 60 2.95 6.29 -8.18
CA ASN A 60 4.18 5.78 -8.76
C ASN A 60 5.38 6.75 -8.65
N LYS A 61 5.13 8.06 -8.43
CA LYS A 61 6.18 9.02 -8.10
C LYS A 61 6.48 9.07 -6.59
N ILE A 62 5.45 8.96 -5.76
CA ILE A 62 5.57 9.08 -4.30
C ILE A 62 6.36 7.91 -3.72
N TYR A 63 6.06 6.68 -4.09
CA TYR A 63 6.65 5.50 -3.43
C TYR A 63 8.18 5.39 -3.64
N PRO A 64 8.72 5.58 -4.86
CA PRO A 64 10.16 5.67 -5.05
C PRO A 64 10.82 6.81 -4.27
N ALA A 65 10.15 7.96 -4.14
CA ALA A 65 10.68 9.10 -3.39
C ALA A 65 10.81 8.82 -1.89
N ILE A 66 10.06 7.86 -1.35
CA ILE A 66 10.14 7.43 0.05
C ILE A 66 10.86 6.08 0.24
N GLY A 67 11.61 5.61 -0.77
CA GLY A 67 12.51 4.46 -0.68
C GLY A 67 11.93 3.11 -1.11
N TYR A 68 10.71 3.07 -1.65
CA TYR A 68 10.16 1.85 -2.23
C TYR A 68 10.71 1.62 -3.64
N TYR A 69 10.75 0.37 -4.08
CA TYR A 69 11.06 0.01 -5.45
C TYR A 69 10.04 -1.00 -5.97
N LEU A 70 9.86 -1.04 -7.29
CA LEU A 70 8.97 -1.99 -7.94
C LEU A 70 9.55 -3.41 -7.80
N VAL A 71 8.78 -4.31 -7.20
CA VAL A 71 9.17 -5.72 -7.02
C VAL A 71 8.54 -6.61 -8.09
N ALA A 72 7.25 -6.42 -8.35
CA ALA A 72 6.49 -7.20 -9.32
C ALA A 72 5.20 -6.46 -9.72
N ASP A 73 4.70 -6.78 -10.90
CA ASP A 73 3.36 -6.41 -11.34
C ASP A 73 2.38 -7.50 -10.90
N GLN A 74 1.19 -7.10 -10.45
CA GLN A 74 0.15 -8.03 -9.99
C GLN A 74 -1.19 -7.71 -10.64
N THR A 75 -1.89 -8.74 -11.09
CA THR A 75 -3.27 -8.65 -11.60
C THR A 75 -4.21 -9.18 -10.54
N MET A 76 -5.15 -8.34 -10.09
CA MET A 76 -6.18 -8.75 -9.14
C MET A 76 -7.37 -9.34 -9.90
N TYR A 77 -7.73 -10.57 -9.58
CA TYR A 77 -8.92 -11.23 -10.09
C TYR A 77 -10.00 -11.18 -9.00
N GLU A 78 -11.19 -10.74 -9.38
CA GLU A 78 -12.39 -10.86 -8.56
C GLU A 78 -13.20 -12.02 -9.13
N VAL A 79 -13.47 -13.03 -8.31
CA VAL A 79 -14.30 -14.16 -8.69
C VAL A 79 -15.66 -13.92 -8.07
N GLU A 80 -16.67 -13.68 -8.91
CA GLU A 80 -18.05 -13.66 -8.44
C GLU A 80 -18.41 -15.06 -7.95
N GLY A 81 -18.90 -15.15 -6.70
CA GLY A 81 -19.38 -16.40 -6.15
C GLY A 81 -20.53 -16.91 -7.01
N GLN A 82 -20.41 -18.10 -7.58
CA GLN A 82 -21.59 -18.78 -8.12
C GLN A 82 -22.46 -19.18 -6.95
N ASP A 83 -23.62 -18.53 -6.80
CA ASP A 83 -24.67 -18.97 -5.89
C ASP A 83 -25.08 -20.39 -6.29
N HIS A 84 -24.59 -21.36 -5.52
CA HIS A 84 -25.04 -22.75 -5.57
C HIS A 84 -26.40 -22.79 -4.88
N ASN A 85 -27.46 -22.43 -5.61
CA ASN A 85 -28.83 -22.57 -5.16
C ASN A 85 -29.35 -23.94 -5.61
N GLU A 86 -29.30 -24.93 -4.70
CA GLU A 86 -30.09 -26.17 -4.78
C GLU A 86 -31.54 -25.92 -4.32
#